data_AF-A0A354A1J1-F1
#
_entry.id   AF-A0A354A1J1-F1
#
_cell.length_a   1.000
_cell.length_b   1.000
_cell.length_c   1.000
_cell.angle_alpha   90.00
_cell.angle_beta   90.00
_cell.angle_gamma   90.00
#
_symmetry.space_group_name_H-M   'P 1'
#
loop_
_entity.id
_entity.type
_entity.pdbx_description
1 polymer ?
#
loop_
_entity_poly.entity_id
_entity_poly.type
_entity_poly.pdbx_seq_one_letter_code
_entity_poly.pdbx_strand_id
1 'polypeptide(L)' 'MNIKLDADILNQAKQCSRNFSCLAGDKNCLCEVERLIDQNLLFIKPAAHMICNFKMSFGYSAYYCNCPARVEIYKHYNI' A
#
# COMPACT_ATOMS: atom_id res chain seq x y z
N MET A 1 11.27 -10.63 -3.67
CA MET A 1 11.18 -9.89 -4.95
C MET A 1 11.50 -8.43 -4.62
N ASN A 2 12.44 -7.76 -5.28
CA ASN A 2 12.79 -6.38 -4.89
C ASN A 2 12.03 -5.38 -5.77
N ILE A 3 11.04 -4.69 -5.19
CA ILE A 3 10.23 -3.72 -5.94
C ILE A 3 10.96 -2.38 -5.95
N LYS A 4 11.10 -1.81 -7.15
CA LYS A 4 11.69 -0.48 -7.34
C LYS A 4 10.61 0.55 -7.64
N LEU A 5 10.72 1.70 -7.00
CA LEU A 5 9.89 2.88 -7.22
C LEU A 5 10.80 4.10 -7.39
N ASP A 6 10.29 5.12 -8.07
CA ASP A 6 10.99 6.39 -8.21
C ASP A 6 11.12 7.11 -6.88
N ALA A 7 12.22 7.87 -6.73
CA ALA A 7 12.52 8.60 -5.51
C ALA A 7 11.41 9.59 -5.12
N ASP A 8 10.73 10.19 -6.10
CA ASP A 8 9.61 11.11 -5.85
C ASP A 8 8.42 10.42 -5.17
N ILE A 9 8.12 9.17 -5.53
CA ILE A 9 7.06 8.38 -4.89
C ILE A 9 7.45 8.03 -3.46
N LEU A 10 8.71 7.68 -3.23
CA LEU A 10 9.23 7.41 -1.88
C LEU A 10 9.18 8.68 -1.00
N ASN A 11 9.51 9.83 -1.57
CA ASN A 11 9.43 11.12 -0.88
C ASN A 11 7.99 11.48 -0.47
N GLN A 12 6.99 11.20 -1.32
CA GLN A 12 5.58 11.40 -0.98
C GLN A 12 5.12 10.43 0.12
N ALA A 13 5.67 9.21 0.15
CA ALA A 13 5.37 8.20 1.15
C ALA A 13 6.31 8.21 2.38
N LYS A 14 7.08 9.29 2.59
CA LYS A 14 8.06 9.42 3.71
C LYS A 14 7.47 9.24 5.11
N GLN A 15 6.16 9.38 5.27
CA GLN A 15 5.44 9.15 6.53
C GLN A 15 5.21 7.66 6.82
N CYS A 16 5.80 6.75 6.03
CA CYS A 16 5.72 5.32 6.24
C CYS A 16 6.43 4.90 7.53
N SER A 17 5.66 4.54 8.56
CA SER A 17 6.18 4.00 9.84
C SER A 17 6.84 2.63 9.72
N ARG A 18 6.76 1.97 8.55
CA ARG A 18 7.32 0.64 8.30
C ARG A 18 8.54 0.67 7.38
N ASN A 19 9.15 1.83 7.17
CA ASN A 19 10.35 2.00 6.35
C ASN A 19 10.22 1.34 4.96
N PHE A 20 9.08 1.57 4.28
CA PHE A 20 8.78 1.02 2.96
C PHE A 20 8.87 -0.52 2.87
N SER A 21 8.51 -1.25 3.92
CA SER A 21 8.58 -2.72 3.96
C SER A 21 7.85 -3.44 2.82
N CYS A 22 6.85 -2.80 2.19
CA CYS A 22 6.18 -3.30 1.00
C CYS A 22 7.13 -3.49 -0.19
N LEU A 23 8.24 -2.76 -0.27
CA LEU A 23 9.24 -2.89 -1.34
C LEU A 23 10.02 -4.20 -1.28
N ALA A 24 10.07 -4.85 -0.11
CA ALA A 24 10.68 -6.16 0.04
C ALA A 24 9.97 -7.27 -0.77
N GLY A 25 8.75 -6.98 -1.25
CA GLY A 25 7.97 -7.89 -2.10
C GLY A 25 7.60 -9.20 -1.41
N ASP A 26 7.64 -9.25 -0.08
CA ASP A 26 7.07 -10.35 0.70
C ASP A 26 5.56 -10.18 0.77
N LYS A 27 4.82 -11.26 0.46
CA LYS A 27 3.36 -11.29 0.55
C LYS A 27 2.86 -10.94 1.95
N ASN A 28 3.64 -11.21 3.00
CA ASN A 28 3.31 -10.84 4.38
C ASN A 28 3.31 -9.31 4.61
N CYS A 29 4.00 -8.55 3.76
CA CYS A 29 4.10 -7.10 3.86
C CYS A 29 3.08 -6.35 3.00
N LEU A 30 2.43 -7.02 2.05
CA LEU A 30 1.51 -6.43 1.09
C LEU A 30 0.06 -6.77 1.45
N CYS A 31 -0.78 -5.76 1.63
CA CYS A 31 -2.22 -5.98 1.71
C CYS A 31 -2.74 -6.51 0.37
N GLU A 32 -3.66 -7.46 0.39
CA GLU A 32 -4.42 -7.87 -0.79
C GLU A 32 -5.23 -6.68 -1.29
N VAL A 33 -5.17 -6.39 -2.60
CA VAL A 33 -5.94 -5.32 -3.23
C VAL A 33 -7.23 -5.90 -3.79
N GLU A 34 -8.35 -5.28 -3.44
CA GLU A 34 -9.67 -5.64 -3.99
C GLU A 34 -9.98 -4.82 -5.23
N ARG A 35 -9.68 -3.51 -5.22
CA ARG A 35 -9.91 -2.60 -6.34
C ARG A 35 -9.09 -1.31 -6.23
N LEU A 36 -8.76 -0.72 -7.37
CA LEU A 36 -8.20 0.64 -7.50
C LEU A 36 -9.32 1.64 -7.84
N ILE A 37 -9.30 2.80 -7.18
CA ILE A 37 -10.22 3.93 -7.38
C ILE A 37 -9.41 5.16 -7.79
N ASP A 38 -9.86 5.85 -8.84
CA ASP A 38 -9.33 7.14 -9.31
C ASP A 38 -7.80 7.18 -9.41
N GLN A 39 -7.19 6.04 -9.72
CA GLN A 39 -5.75 5.82 -9.81
C GLN A 39 -4.95 6.07 -8.53
N ASN A 40 -5.56 6.50 -7.43
CA ASN A 40 -4.83 7.04 -6.28
C ASN A 40 -5.21 6.37 -4.95
N LEU A 41 -6.22 5.49 -4.95
CA LEU A 41 -6.75 4.88 -3.74
C LEU A 41 -7.04 3.39 -3.97
N LEU A 42 -6.55 2.54 -3.08
CA LEU A 42 -6.74 1.09 -3.15
C LEU A 42 -7.69 0.64 -2.05
N PHE A 43 -8.74 -0.09 -2.39
CA PHE A 43 -9.43 -0.92 -1.40
C PHE A 43 -8.58 -2.16 -1.14
N ILE A 44 -8.42 -2.50 0.13
CA ILE A 44 -7.51 -3.54 0.57
C ILE A 44 -8.13 -4.43 1.63
N LYS A 45 -7.69 -5.69 1.67
CA LYS A 45 -7.83 -6.56 2.85
C LYS A 45 -6.49 -6.58 3.60
N PRO A 46 -6.33 -5.75 4.64
CA PRO A 46 -5.13 -5.78 5.46
C PRO A 46 -5.08 -7.09 6.26
N ALA A 47 -3.87 -7.62 6.46
CA ALA A 47 -3.66 -8.69 7.43
C ALA A 47 -4.08 -8.22 8.83
N ALA A 48 -4.66 -9.13 9.63
CA ALA A 48 -5.02 -8.85 11.01
C ALA A 48 -3.79 -8.28 11.77
N HIS A 49 -4.01 -7.21 12.54
CA HIS A 49 -2.97 -6.48 13.30
C HIS A 49 -1.92 -5.69 12.49
N MET A 50 -2.09 -5.51 11.17
CA MET A 50 -1.20 -4.58 10.45
C MET A 50 -1.42 -3.14 10.92
N ILE A 51 -0.38 -2.54 11.51
CA ILE A 51 -0.31 -1.11 11.80
C ILE A 51 0.34 -0.41 10.60
N CYS A 52 -0.39 0.49 9.95
CA CYS A 52 0.10 1.27 8.81
C CYS A 52 -0.57 2.64 8.79
N ASN A 53 0.23 3.70 8.67
CA ASN A 53 -0.26 5.09 8.72
C ASN A 53 -1.17 5.46 7.53
N PHE A 54 -1.05 4.75 6.42
CA PHE A 54 -1.83 4.97 5.20
C PHE A 54 -3.06 4.06 5.10
N LYS A 55 -3.27 3.18 6.09
CA LYS A 55 -4.46 2.32 6.17
C LYS A 55 -5.59 3.11 6.85
N MET A 56 -6.72 3.24 6.17
CA MET A 56 -7.92 3.87 6.70
C MET A 56 -9.09 2.88 6.66
N SER A 57 -9.98 2.97 7.65
CA SER A 57 -11.23 2.21 7.70
C SER A 57 -12.35 2.96 6.98
N PHE A 58 -13.16 2.25 6.20
CA PHE A 58 -14.38 2.74 5.60
C PHE A 58 -15.57 1.92 6.12
N GLY A 59 -16.42 2.52 6.95
CA GLY A 59 -17.49 1.78 7.63
C GLY A 59 -16.96 0.75 8.63
N TYR A 60 -17.60 -0.42 8.67
CA TYR A 60 -17.32 -1.45 9.69
C TYR A 60 -16.29 -2.50 9.27
N SER A 61 -16.18 -2.81 7.97
CA SER A 61 -15.40 -3.96 7.49
C SER A 61 -14.53 -3.69 6.27
N ALA A 62 -14.65 -2.51 5.64
CA ALA A 62 -13.83 -2.16 4.49
C ALA A 62 -12.63 -1.31 4.91
N TYR A 63 -11.52 -1.49 4.20
CA TYR A 63 -10.31 -0.70 4.40
C TYR A 63 -9.82 -0.19 3.06
N TYR A 64 -9.23 1.00 3.10
CA TYR A 64 -8.56 1.59 1.95
C TYR A 64 -7.16 2.06 2.31
N CYS A 65 -6.30 2.10 1.30
CA CYS A 65 -4.93 2.54 1.37
C CYS A 65 -4.72 3.65 0.34
N ASN A 66 -4.18 4.77 0.80
CA ASN A 66 -3.78 5.89 -0.05
C ASN A 66 -2.26 6.09 -0.07
N CYS A 67 -1.48 5.07 0.33
CA CYS A 67 -0.02 5.16 0.30
C CYS A 67 0.46 5.31 -1.15
N PRO A 68 1.16 6.40 -1.51
CA PRO A 68 1.68 6.59 -2.86
C PRO A 68 2.51 5.41 -3.34
N ALA A 69 3.37 4.87 -2.46
CA ALA A 69 4.18 3.70 -2.77
C ALA A 69 3.33 2.45 -3.04
N ARG A 70 2.29 2.17 -2.23
CA ARG A 70 1.44 0.98 -2.43
C ARG A 70 0.63 1.06 -3.72
N VAL A 71 0.14 2.26 -4.05
CA VAL A 71 -0.58 2.56 -5.29
C VAL A 71 0.30 2.29 -6.51
N GLU A 72 1.53 2.82 -6.52
CA GLU A 72 2.44 2.60 -7.65
C GLU A 72 2.92 1.16 -7.76
N ILE A 73 3.15 0.46 -6.63
CA ILE A 73 3.42 -0.99 -6.66
C ILE A 73 2.29 -1.73 -7.38
N TYR A 74 1.03 -1.41 -7.06
CA TYR A 74 -0.12 -2.05 -7.70
C TYR A 74 -0.20 -1.73 -9.19
N LYS A 75 -0.01 -0.46 -9.58
CA LYS A 75 -0.07 -0.06 -11.00
C LYS A 75 1.01 -0.71 -11.85
N HIS A 76 2.24 -0.79 -11.35
CA HIS A 76 3.37 -1.27 -12.13
C HIS A 76 3.52 -2.79 -12.10
N TYR A 77 3.17 -3.44 -10.99
CA TYR A 77 3.42 -4.87 -10.79
C TYR A 77 2.13 -5.69 -10.70
N ASN A 78 0.96 -5.04 -10.59
CA ASN A 78 -0.34 -5.69 -10.39
C ASN A 78 -0.38 -6.61 -9.17
N ILE A 79 0.30 -6.19 -8.10
CA ILE A 79 0.39 -6.86 -6.79
C ILE A 79 -0.25 -5.97 -5.74
#